data_AF-A0A955HGH4-F1
#
_entry.id   AF-A0A955HGH4-F1
#
_cell.length_a   1.000
_cell.length_b   1.000
_cell.length_c   1.000
_cell.angle_alpha   90.00
_cell.angle_beta   90.00
_cell.angle_gamma   90.00
#
_symmetry.space_group_name_H-M   'P 1'
#
loop_
_entity.id
_entity.type
_entity.pdbx_description
1 polymer ?
#
loop_
_entity_poly.entity_id
_entity_poly.type
_entity_poly.pdbx_seq_one_letter_code
_entity_poly.pdbx_strand_id
1 'polypeptide(L)'
;MLTGFRRVVRAGFVGFWRNAYVSLASIFVLMVALFVIGATIFVDQLLSTSLSTIQSKVDINVYFVPDAPQGEIDALRAAVEALPEVAHVTYT
;
A
#
# COMPACT_ATOMS: atom_id res chain seq x y z
N MET A 1 20.64 -21.62 43.92
CA MET A 1 20.44 -20.91 42.63
C MET A 1 19.03 -21.08 42.07
N LEU A 2 18.49 -22.31 41.97
CA LEU A 2 17.14 -22.58 41.43
C LEU A 2 15.97 -21.94 42.23
N THR A 3 16.13 -21.79 43.54
CA THR A 3 15.13 -21.19 44.44
C THR A 3 14.96 -19.68 44.23
N GLY A 4 16.04 -18.97 43.90
CA GLY A 4 16.02 -17.54 43.61
C GLY A 4 15.23 -17.25 42.33
N PHE A 5 15.51 -18.00 41.26
CA PHE A 5 14.80 -17.88 39.98
C PHE A 5 13.29 -18.14 40.14
N ARG A 6 12.92 -19.23 40.85
CA ARG A 6 11.51 -19.54 41.15
C ARG A 6 10.81 -18.41 41.92
N ARG A 7 11.51 -17.73 42.82
CA ARG A 7 10.96 -16.62 43.60
C ARG A 7 10.76 -15.37 42.75
N VAL A 8 11.70 -15.05 41.86
CA VAL A 8 11.61 -13.91 40.94
C VAL A 8 10.44 -14.09 39.96
N VAL A 9 10.30 -15.26 39.34
CA VAL A 9 9.18 -15.55 38.43
C VAL A 9 7.84 -15.45 39.17
N ARG A 10 7.74 -16.02 40.38
CA ARG A 10 6.51 -15.96 41.19
C ARG A 10 6.18 -14.53 41.64
N ALA A 11 7.18 -13.75 42.03
CA ALA A 11 7.00 -12.36 42.44
C ALA A 11 6.59 -11.47 41.25
N GLY A 12 7.20 -11.66 40.08
CA GLY A 12 6.82 -10.98 38.84
C GLY A 12 5.38 -11.29 38.43
N PHE A 13 4.99 -12.57 38.45
CA PHE A 13 3.62 -12.98 38.11
C PHE A 13 2.58 -12.46 39.10
N VAL A 14 2.88 -12.47 40.41
CA VAL A 14 1.98 -11.92 41.44
C VAL A 14 1.87 -10.40 41.33
N GLY A 15 2.97 -9.70 41.03
CA GLY A 15 2.95 -8.26 40.78
C GLY A 15 2.13 -7.90 39.54
N PHE A 16 2.29 -8.68 38.47
CA PHE A 16 1.51 -8.54 37.24
C PHE A 16 0.03 -8.84 37.47
N TRP A 17 -0.30 -9.88 38.25
CA TRP A 17 -1.68 -10.23 38.58
C TRP A 17 -2.37 -9.15 39.45
N ARG A 18 -1.65 -8.57 40.42
CA ARG A 18 -2.17 -7.48 41.25
C ARG A 18 -2.39 -6.18 40.48
N ASN A 19 -1.59 -5.93 39.45
CA ASN A 19 -1.69 -4.75 38.58
C ASN A 19 -2.25 -5.08 37.19
N ALA A 20 -2.94 -6.22 37.05
CA ALA A 20 -3.33 -6.79 35.75
C ALA A 20 -4.14 -5.81 34.91
N TYR A 21 -5.01 -5.02 35.56
CA TYR A 21 -5.82 -3.99 34.91
C TYR A 21 -4.98 -2.91 34.23
N VAL A 22 -3.95 -2.40 34.91
CA VAL A 22 -3.09 -1.33 34.37
C VAL A 22 -2.23 -1.87 33.23
N SER A 23 -1.63 -3.06 33.41
CA SER A 23 -0.83 -3.68 32.36
C SER A 23 -1.66 -4.05 31.13
N LEU A 24 -2.89 -4.55 31.33
CA LEU A 24 -3.79 -4.90 30.23
C LEU A 24 -4.20 -3.64 29.46
N ALA A 25 -4.49 -2.54 30.15
CA ALA A 25 -4.81 -1.27 29.51
C ALA A 25 -3.64 -0.76 28.64
N SER A 26 -2.41 -0.79 29.16
CA SER A 26 -1.23 -0.38 28.39
C SER A 26 -0.98 -1.26 27.17
N ILE A 27 -1.10 -2.59 27.30
CA ILE A 27 -0.95 -3.53 26.19
C ILE A 27 -2.05 -3.31 25.14
N PHE A 28 -3.29 -3.07 25.58
CA PHE A 28 -4.40 -2.80 24.68
C PHE A 28 -4.18 -1.51 23.88
N VAL A 29 -3.74 -0.43 24.53
CA VAL A 29 -3.41 0.82 23.83
C VAL A 29 -2.31 0.61 22.79
N LEU A 30 -1.26 -0.12 23.15
CA LEU A 30 -0.18 -0.46 22.21
C LEU A 30 -0.68 -1.34 21.05
N MET A 31 -1.54 -2.31 21.33
CA MET A 31 -2.15 -3.17 20.32
C MET A 31 -2.99 -2.34 19.34
N VAL A 32 -3.82 -1.43 19.83
CA VAL A 32 -4.64 -0.54 18.98
C VAL A 32 -3.73 0.38 18.17
N ALA A 33 -2.69 0.95 18.75
CA ALA A 33 -1.74 1.81 18.01
C ALA A 33 -1.06 1.05 16.86
N LEU A 34 -0.55 -0.15 17.12
CA LEU A 34 0.06 -0.98 16.08
C LEU A 34 -0.96 -1.46 15.04
N PHE A 35 -2.18 -1.76 15.47
CA PHE A 35 -3.27 -2.13 14.56
C PHE A 35 -3.61 -0.98 13.61
N VAL A 36 -3.72 0.25 14.12
CA VAL A 36 -3.98 1.44 13.29
C VAL A 36 -2.86 1.64 12.28
N ILE A 37 -1.59 1.59 12.71
CA ILE A 37 -0.43 1.72 11.81
C ILE A 37 -0.48 0.64 10.72
N GLY A 38 -0.69 -0.62 11.11
CA GLY A 38 -0.76 -1.74 10.17
C GLY A 38 -1.93 -1.61 9.19
N ALA A 39 -3.11 -1.22 9.68
CA ALA A 39 -4.29 -1.00 8.85
C ALA A 39 -4.09 0.13 7.84
N THR A 40 -3.46 1.24 8.25
CA THR A 40 -3.17 2.36 7.35
C THR A 40 -2.24 1.93 6.20
N ILE A 41 -1.14 1.24 6.51
CA ILE A 41 -0.20 0.75 5.50
C ILE A 41 -0.90 -0.24 4.55
N PHE A 42 -1.74 -1.12 5.10
CA PHE A 42 -2.49 -2.10 4.30
C PHE A 42 -3.44 -1.43 3.31
N VAL A 43 -4.20 -0.41 3.74
CA VAL A 43 -5.14 0.33 2.89
C VAL A 43 -4.40 1.10 1.79
N ASP A 44 -3.27 1.72 2.11
CA ASP A 44 -2.44 2.44 1.14
C ASP A 44 -1.99 1.53 -0.02
N GLN A 45 -1.42 0.37 0.31
CA GLN A 45 -0.99 -0.60 -0.68
C GLN A 45 -2.15 -1.15 -1.51
N LEU A 46 -3.29 -1.41 -0.87
CA LEU A 46 -4.50 -1.90 -1.54
C LEU A 46 -5.02 -0.90 -2.57
N LEU A 47 -5.08 0.39 -2.21
CA LEU A 47 -5.54 1.45 -3.10
C LEU A 47 -4.58 1.65 -4.28
N SER A 48 -3.29 1.74 -4.00
CA SER A 48 -2.24 1.88 -5.02
C SER A 48 -2.31 0.74 -6.05
N THR A 49 -2.42 -0.51 -5.58
CA THR A 49 -2.53 -1.69 -6.44
C THR A 49 -3.80 -1.65 -7.30
N SER A 50 -4.92 -1.26 -6.69
CA SER A 50 -6.21 -1.14 -7.39
C SER A 50 -6.16 -0.06 -8.48
N LEU A 51 -5.59 1.10 -8.18
CA LEU A 51 -5.41 2.18 -9.13
C LEU A 51 -4.49 1.79 -10.29
N SER A 52 -3.37 1.11 -10.01
CA SER A 52 -2.46 0.62 -11.05
C SER A 52 -3.16 -0.39 -11.98
N THR A 53 -3.98 -1.28 -11.40
CA THR A 53 -4.76 -2.26 -12.17
C THR A 53 -5.78 -1.58 -13.08
N ILE A 54 -6.44 -0.52 -12.60
CA ILE A 54 -7.38 0.26 -13.40
C ILE A 54 -6.65 1.01 -14.51
N GLN A 55 -5.55 1.70 -14.21
CA GLN A 55 -4.73 2.42 -15.20
C GLN A 55 -4.26 1.50 -16.34
N SER A 56 -3.85 0.26 -16.03
CA SER A 56 -3.43 -0.71 -17.05
C SER A 56 -4.54 -1.18 -18.02
N LYS A 57 -5.80 -0.90 -17.72
CA LYS A 57 -6.96 -1.32 -18.53
C LYS A 57 -7.57 -0.18 -19.35
N VAL A 58 -7.04 1.04 -19.25
CA VAL A 58 -7.56 2.20 -19.98
C VAL A 58 -6.90 2.24 -21.36
N ASP A 59 -7.63 1.81 -22.38
CA ASP A 59 -7.26 1.95 -23.79
C ASP A 59 -7.94 3.19 -24.40
N ILE A 60 -7.17 4.05 -25.06
CA ILE A 60 -7.67 5.25 -25.76
C ILE A 60 -7.46 5.05 -27.26
N ASN A 61 -8.56 4.98 -28.02
CA ASN A 61 -8.52 4.88 -29.48
C ASN A 61 -8.85 6.23 -30.11
N VAL A 62 -7.96 6.73 -30.97
CA VAL A 62 -8.16 7.95 -31.75
C VAL A 62 -8.18 7.56 -33.23
N TYR A 63 -9.15 8.10 -33.97
CA TYR A 63 -9.31 7.85 -35.40
C TYR A 63 -8.80 9.05 -36.19
N PHE A 64 -8.07 8.76 -37.27
CA PHE A 64 -7.63 9.78 -38.22
C PHE A 64 -8.64 9.94 -39.34
N VAL A 65 -8.73 11.15 -39.89
CA VAL A 65 -9.48 11.39 -41.13
C VAL A 65 -8.73 10.81 -42.33
N PRO A 66 -9.41 10.37 -43.40
CA PRO A 66 -8.79 9.68 -44.54
C PRO A 66 -7.74 10.51 -45.29
N ASP A 67 -7.86 11.84 -45.29
CA ASP A 67 -6.97 12.77 -45.99
C ASP A 67 -5.80 13.25 -45.11
N ALA A 68 -5.59 12.66 -43.93
CA ALA A 68 -4.52 13.06 -43.02
C ALA A 68 -3.13 12.77 -43.62
N PRO A 69 -2.22 13.77 -43.70
CA PRO A 69 -0.85 13.54 -44.15
C PRO A 69 -0.08 12.62 -43.20
N GLN A 70 0.69 11.68 -43.73
CA GLN A 70 1.51 10.76 -42.91
C GLN A 70 2.46 11.50 -41.94
N GLY A 71 3.02 12.64 -42.36
CA GLY A 71 3.90 13.44 -41.50
C GLY A 71 3.22 14.00 -40.25
N GLU A 72 1.91 14.28 -40.30
CA GLU A 72 1.15 14.71 -39.12
C GLU A 72 0.83 13.55 -38.18
N ILE A 73 0.57 12.37 -38.75
CA ILE A 73 0.36 11.13 -37.99
C ILE A 73 1.63 10.75 -37.23
N ASP A 74 2.79 10.80 -37.88
CA ASP A 74 4.09 10.51 -37.26
C ASP A 74 4.46 11.54 -36.18
N ALA A 75 4.16 12.83 -36.42
CA ALA A 75 4.38 13.88 -35.43
C ALA A 75 3.48 13.70 -34.19
N LEU A 76 2.20 13.35 -34.39
CA LEU A 76 1.27 13.07 -33.30
C LEU A 76 1.71 11.82 -32.52
N ARG A 77 2.12 10.77 -33.23
CA ARG A 77 2.65 9.55 -32.62
C ARG A 77 3.87 9.86 -31.74
N ALA A 78 4.85 10.61 -32.24
CA ALA A 78 6.03 11.00 -31.48
C ALA A 78 5.67 11.86 -30.26
N ALA A 79 4.69 12.76 -30.39
CA ALA A 79 4.21 13.58 -29.27
C ALA A 79 3.52 12.73 -28.19
N VAL A 80 2.76 11.70 -28.58
CA VAL A 80 2.07 10.79 -27.65
C VAL A 80 3.04 9.80 -27.01
N GLU A 81 4.01 9.26 -27.75
CA GLU A 81 5.09 8.40 -27.20
C GLU A 81 6.00 9.15 -26.22
N ALA A 82 6.12 10.47 -26.35
CA ALA A 82 6.89 11.30 -25.41
C ALA A 82 6.20 11.52 -24.05
N LEU A 83 4.91 11.16 -23.92
CA LEU A 83 4.18 11.31 -22.67
C LEU A 83 4.54 10.17 -21.70
N PRO A 84 4.95 10.48 -20.45
CA PRO A 84 5.35 9.47 -19.47
C PRO A 84 4.19 8.56 -19.01
N GLU A 85 2.96 8.97 -19.29
CA GLU A 85 1.72 8.25 -18.92
C GLU A 85 1.34 7.19 -19.97
N VAL A 86 1.98 7.19 -21.14
CA VAL A 86 1.65 6.31 -22.26
C VAL A 86 2.57 5.10 -22.26
N ALA A 87 1.99 3.90 -22.13
CA ALA A 87 2.75 2.65 -22.12
C ALA A 87 3.16 2.16 -23.52
N HIS A 88 2.26 2.28 -24.51
CA HIS A 88 2.53 1.86 -25.89
C HIS A 88 1.58 2.58 -26.86
N VAL A 89 2.08 2.98 -28.03
CA VAL A 89 1.27 3.49 -29.14
C VAL A 89 1.24 2.44 -30.26
N THR A 90 0.05 2.07 -30.74
CA THR A 90 -0.13 1.11 -31.85
C THR A 90 -0.89 1.81 -32.98
N TYR A 91 -0.34 1.78 -34.19
CA TYR A 91 -0.98 2.28 -35.40
C TYR A 91 -1.39 1.07 -36.27
N THR A 92 -2.67 1.00 -36.66
CA THR A 92 -3.23 -0.04 -37.54
C THR A 92 -3.81 0.60 -38.80
#